data_AF-A0A3D5W9U5-F1
#
_entry.id   AF-A0A3D5W9U5-F1
#
_cell.length_a   1.000
_cell.length_b   1.000
_cell.length_c   1.000
_cell.angle_alpha   90.00
_cell.angle_beta   90.00
_cell.angle_gamma   90.00
#
_symmetry.space_group_name_H-M   'P 1'
#
loop_
_entity.id
_entity.type
_entity.pdbx_description
1 polymer ?
#
loop_
_entity_poly.entity_id
_entity_poly.type
_entity_poly.pdbx_seq_one_letter_code
_entity_poly.pdbx_strand_id
1 'polypeptide(L)' 'DHFEELVALVALFRPGPLQSGMVDDFIHRKHGREPVVYLHDSIKSILEPTYGVILYQEQVM' A
#
# COMPACT_ATOMS: atom_id res chain seq x y z
N ASP A 1 -4.41 12.72 4.09
CA ASP A 1 -5.04 13.16 5.36
C ASP A 1 -6.25 12.30 5.72
N HIS A 2 -6.02 11.01 5.93
CA HIS A 2 -7.02 10.02 6.33
C HIS A 2 -6.44 9.12 7.42
N PHE A 3 -7.28 8.58 8.31
CA PHE A 3 -6.85 7.79 9.46
C PHE A 3 -6.07 6.53 9.05
N GLU A 4 -6.45 5.96 7.91
CA GLU A 4 -5.85 4.80 7.26
C GLU A 4 -4.37 5.02 6.93
N GLU A 5 -3.95 6.26 6.68
CA GLU A 5 -2.55 6.60 6.44
C GLU A 5 -1.72 6.50 7.72
N LEU A 6 -2.27 6.84 8.88
CA LEU A 6 -1.59 6.66 10.17
C LEU A 6 -1.36 5.18 10.47
N VAL A 7 -2.35 4.33 10.16
CA VAL A 7 -2.25 2.88 10.30
C VAL A 7 -1.19 2.32 9.36
N ALA A 8 -1.18 2.78 8.09
CA ALA A 8 -0.21 2.37 7.10
C ALA A 8 1.23 2.68 7.53
N LEU A 9 1.49 3.82 8.19
CA LEU A 9 2.82 4.17 8.69
C LEU A 9 3.38 3.13 9.68
N VAL A 10 2.53 2.59 10.57
CA VAL A 10 2.95 1.56 11.55
C VAL A 10 3.26 0.22 10.86
N ALA A 11 2.56 -0.09 9.77
CA ALA A 11 2.83 -1.29 8.99
C ALA A 11 4.11 -1.16 8.15
N LEU A 12 4.34 0.02 7.55
CA LEU A 12 5.46 0.29 6.64
C LEU A 12 6.80 0.54 7.35
N PHE A 13 6.81 1.07 8.56
CA PHE A 13 8.06 1.38 9.28
C PHE A 13 8.67 0.14 9.97
N ARG A 14 8.92 -0.90 9.18
CA ARG A 14 9.51 -2.18 9.61
C ARG A 14 10.65 -2.58 8.66
N PRO A 15 11.65 -3.36 9.12
CA PRO A 15 12.79 -3.71 8.29
C PRO A 15 12.43 -4.40 6.96
N GLY A 16 11.43 -5.27 6.96
CA GLY A 16 10.99 -5.98 5.74
C GLY A 16 10.46 -5.02 4.66
N PRO A 17 9.39 -4.25 4.91
CA PRO A 17 8.87 -3.28 3.96
C PRO A 17 9.87 -2.23 3.48
N LEU A 18 10.78 -1.77 4.36
CA LEU A 18 11.83 -0.83 4.00
C LEU A 18 12.85 -1.42 3.03
N GLN A 19 13.23 -2.69 3.21
CA GLN A 19 14.22 -3.36 2.36
C GLN A 19 13.65 -3.83 1.02
N SER A 20 12.35 -4.04 0.93
CA SER A 20 11.71 -4.53 -0.30
C SER A 20 11.27 -3.43 -1.27
N GLY A 21 11.45 -2.14 -0.93
CA GLY A 21 10.97 -1.00 -1.72
C GLY A 21 9.46 -0.75 -1.59
N MET A 22 8.77 -1.48 -0.72
CA MET A 22 7.32 -1.37 -0.53
C MET A 22 6.90 0.01 0.01
N VAL A 23 7.76 0.63 0.82
CA VAL A 23 7.54 2.00 1.31
C VAL A 23 7.59 3.01 0.17
N ASP A 24 8.53 2.85 -0.76
CA ASP A 24 8.69 3.75 -1.90
C ASP A 24 7.49 3.64 -2.85
N ASP A 25 7.06 2.41 -3.18
CA ASP A 25 5.85 2.14 -3.97
C ASP A 25 4.61 2.82 -3.38
N PHE A 26 4.40 2.68 -2.08
CA PHE A 26 3.24 3.28 -1.40
C PHE A 26 3.28 4.82 -1.50
N ILE A 27 4.43 5.43 -1.22
CA ILE A 27 4.60 6.89 -1.24
C ILE A 27 4.47 7.44 -2.66
N HIS A 28 5.11 6.81 -3.64
CA HIS A 28 5.07 7.25 -5.02
C HIS A 28 3.67 7.18 -5.61
N ARG A 29 2.94 6.09 -5.37
CA ARG A 29 1.57 5.92 -5.85
C ARG A 29 0.59 6.85 -5.13
N LYS A 30 0.73 7.02 -3.81
CA LYS A 30 -0.06 7.99 -3.04
C LYS A 30 0.04 9.41 -3.61
N HIS A 31 1.26 9.83 -3.96
CA HIS A 31 1.52 11.17 -4.47
C HIS A 31 1.40 11.28 -6.00
N GLY A 32 0.91 10.25 -6.69
CA GLY A 32 0.73 10.25 -8.14
C GLY A 32 2.03 10.33 -8.94
N ARG A 33 3.18 10.01 -8.32
CA ARG A 33 4.49 9.92 -8.99
C ARG A 33 4.60 8.63 -9.81
N GLU A 34 3.82 7.62 -9.44
CA GLU A 34 3.68 6.35 -10.15
C GLU A 34 2.20 5.97 -10.28
N PRO A 35 1.80 5.29 -11.37
CA PRO A 35 0.44 4.80 -11.51
C PRO A 35 0.17 3.68 -10.52
N VAL A 36 -1.04 3.67 -9.94
CA VAL A 36 -1.52 2.53 -9.16
C VAL A 36 -1.81 1.37 -10.09
N VAL A 37 -1.16 0.23 -9.87
CA VAL A 37 -1.36 -1.00 -10.64
C VAL A 37 -2.04 -2.04 -9.76
N TYR A 38 -3.06 -2.69 -10.32
CA TYR A 38 -3.75 -3.82 -9.72
C TYR A 38 -3.53 -5.05 -10.60
N LEU A 39 -3.26 -6.21 -10.00
CA LEU A 39 -3.08 -7.47 -10.75
C LEU A 39 -4.39 -7.95 -11.38
N HIS A 40 -5.54 -7.61 -10.78
CA HIS A 40 -6.87 -7.99 -11.26
C HIS A 40 -7.93 -7.02 -10.73
N ASP A 41 -9.05 -6.85 -11.46
CA ASP A 41 -10.12 -5.92 -11.04
C ASP A 41 -10.80 -6.33 -9.73
N SER A 42 -10.85 -7.63 -9.44
CA SER A 42 -11.48 -8.15 -8.21
C SER A 42 -10.78 -7.74 -6.92
N ILE A 43 -9.48 -7.39 -6.99
CA ILE A 43 -8.70 -6.96 -5.83
C ILE A 43 -8.60 -5.43 -5.72
N LYS A 44 -9.14 -4.70 -6.70
CA LYS A 44 -9.05 -3.24 -6.77
C LYS A 44 -9.64 -2.59 -5.53
N SER A 45 -10.86 -2.96 -5.14
CA SER A 45 -11.53 -2.40 -3.96
C SER A 45 -10.82 -2.73 -2.64
N ILE A 46 -10.12 -3.86 -2.56
CA ILE A 46 -9.40 -4.31 -1.36
C ILE A 46 -8.09 -3.53 -1.20
N LEU A 47 -7.41 -3.22 -2.31
CA LEU A 47 -6.10 -2.57 -2.30
C LEU A 47 -6.14 -1.07 -2.61
N GLU A 48 -7.29 -0.53 -2.98
CA GLU A 48 -7.47 0.91 -3.24
C GLU A 48 -7.05 1.78 -2.03
N PRO A 49 -7.41 1.45 -0.77
CA PRO A 49 -6.96 2.21 0.40
C PRO A 49 -5.44 2.18 0.61
N THR A 50 -4.75 1.21 0.03
CA THR A 50 -3.29 1.02 0.14
C THR A 50 -2.57 1.23 -1.19
N TYR A 51 -3.21 1.92 -2.15
CA TYR A 51 -2.64 2.29 -3.45
C TYR A 51 -2.07 1.08 -4.23
N GLY A 52 -2.78 -0.05 -4.19
CA GLY A 52 -2.37 -1.27 -4.88
C GLY A 52 -1.25 -2.05 -4.19
N VAL A 53 -0.84 -1.66 -2.98
CA VAL A 53 0.17 -2.36 -2.18
C VAL A 53 -0.51 -3.27 -1.16
N ILE A 54 -0.12 -4.54 -1.09
CA ILE A 54 -0.59 -5.46 -0.04
C ILE A 54 0.16 -5.13 1.24
N LEU A 55 -0.56 -4.60 2.23
CA LEU A 55 0.02 -4.08 3.47
C LEU A 55 -0.51 -4.78 4.73
N TYR A 56 -1.75 -5.26 4.69
CA TYR A 56 -2.43 -5.88 5.83
C TYR A 56 -2.69 -7.37 5.59
N GLN A 57 -2.80 -8.15 6.67
CA GLN A 57 -3.06 -9.59 6.58
C GLN A 57 -4.45 -9.86 6.03
N GLU A 58 -5.40 -9.01 6.39
CA GLU A 58 -6.79 -9.02 5.96
C GLU A 58 -6.95 -8.81 4.46
N GLN A 59 -5.94 -8.27 3.77
CA GLN A 59 -5.94 -8.16 2.31
C GLN A 59 -5.53 -9.45 1.61
N VAL A 60 -4.94 -10.40 2.34
CA VAL A 60 -4.55 -11.73 1.85
C VAL A 60 -5.61 -12.78 2.17
N MET A 61 -6.37 -12.58 3.25
CA MET A 61 -7.48 -13.45 3.67
C MET A 61 -8.70 -13.28 2.77
#